data_AF-A0A959US45-F1
#
_entry.id   AF-A0A959US45-F1
#
_cell.length_a   1.000
_cell.length_b   1.000
_cell.length_c   1.000
_cell.angle_alpha   90.00
_cell.angle_beta   90.00
_cell.angle_gamma   90.00
#
_symmetry.space_group_name_H-M   'P 1'
#
loop_
_entity.id
_entity.type
_entity.pdbx_description
1 polymer ?
#
loop_
_entity_poly.entity_id
_entity_poly.type
_entity_poly.pdbx_seq_one_letter_code
_entity_poly.pdbx_strand_id
1 'polypeptide(L)'
;MSAALTKKVDAFMNEVAAKNPHEPEFLQAVHEVAETVIPYIDRRPKYREGRILERIVEPERTIIFRIPWVDDRGNVQVNRGFRVEFNSAIGPYKGGLRFHPSVNLSILKFLGFEQIFKNSLTTLPMGGGKGGSDFDPKGKSDQEVMRFCQSFMTELFRHIGPDTDVPAGDIGVGGREIGYMFGQYKRLRNEFTGVLTGKGRNWGGSLIRPEATGYGCVYFAEEMLNRVKDSIHGKCVAVSGSGNVA
;
A
#
# COMPACT_ATOMS: atom_id res chain seq x y z
N MET A 1 -29.11 10.35 -1.52
CA MET A 1 -28.27 11.53 -1.20
C MET A 1 -29.05 12.80 -1.57
N SER A 2 -28.91 13.92 -0.85
CA SER A 2 -29.62 15.16 -1.27
C SER A 2 -28.94 15.77 -2.51
N ALA A 3 -29.70 16.44 -3.38
CA ALA A 3 -29.15 17.07 -4.60
C ALA A 3 -28.01 18.06 -4.30
N ALA A 4 -28.09 18.77 -3.17
CA ALA A 4 -27.03 19.67 -2.72
C ALA A 4 -25.73 18.95 -2.33
N LEU A 5 -25.84 17.75 -1.75
CA LEU A 5 -24.68 16.93 -1.36
C LEU A 5 -24.03 16.30 -2.59
N THR A 6 -24.82 15.79 -3.54
CA THR A 6 -24.31 15.30 -4.84
C THR A 6 -23.50 16.38 -5.55
N LYS A 7 -24.04 17.61 -5.66
CA LYS A 7 -23.32 18.73 -6.28
C LYS A 7 -21.96 19.05 -5.62
N LYS A 8 -21.83 18.84 -4.31
CA LYS A 8 -20.58 19.05 -3.58
C LYS A 8 -19.55 17.95 -3.85
N VAL A 9 -20.00 16.69 -3.86
CA VAL A 9 -19.15 15.56 -4.25
C VAL A 9 -18.66 15.77 -5.68
N ASP A 10 -19.55 16.11 -6.61
CA ASP A 10 -19.19 16.36 -8.02
C ASP A 10 -18.18 17.51 -8.15
N ALA A 11 -18.40 18.62 -7.46
CA ALA A 11 -17.47 19.75 -7.48
C ALA A 11 -16.08 19.36 -6.96
N PHE A 12 -16.02 18.65 -5.85
CA PHE A 12 -14.76 18.14 -5.29
C PHE A 12 -14.08 17.16 -6.25
N MET A 13 -14.82 16.21 -6.80
CA MET A 13 -14.29 15.21 -7.72
C MET A 13 -13.80 15.83 -9.03
N ASN A 14 -14.44 16.88 -9.52
CA ASN A 14 -13.97 17.63 -10.69
C ASN A 14 -12.61 18.29 -10.42
N GLU A 15 -12.38 18.84 -9.23
CA GLU A 15 -11.07 19.40 -8.85
C GLU A 15 -9.99 18.32 -8.77
N VAL A 16 -10.30 17.15 -8.19
CA VAL A 16 -9.37 16.03 -8.09
C VAL A 16 -9.07 15.44 -9.47
N ALA A 17 -10.08 15.25 -10.31
CA ALA A 17 -9.94 14.72 -11.66
C ALA A 17 -9.13 15.64 -12.57
N ALA A 18 -9.27 16.96 -12.43
CA ALA A 18 -8.49 17.92 -13.21
C ALA A 18 -6.98 17.81 -12.98
N LYS A 19 -6.54 17.42 -11.78
CA LYS A 19 -5.12 17.22 -11.44
C LYS A 19 -4.61 15.82 -11.74
N ASN A 20 -5.49 14.84 -11.79
CA ASN A 20 -5.16 13.43 -11.91
C ASN A 20 -5.82 12.81 -13.14
N PRO A 21 -5.63 13.41 -14.34
CA PRO A 21 -6.22 12.87 -15.55
C PRO A 21 -5.67 11.46 -15.80
N HIS A 22 -6.53 10.55 -16.22
CA HIS A 22 -6.18 9.15 -16.54
C HIS A 22 -5.77 8.29 -15.34
N GLU A 23 -6.21 8.63 -14.12
CA GLU A 23 -6.03 7.77 -12.95
C GLU A 23 -7.38 7.20 -12.45
N PRO A 24 -8.06 6.34 -13.23
CA PRO A 24 -9.43 5.93 -12.93
C PRO A 24 -9.55 5.14 -11.61
N GLU A 25 -8.60 4.26 -11.31
CA GLU A 25 -8.61 3.51 -10.05
C GLU A 25 -8.46 4.44 -8.84
N PHE A 26 -7.59 5.46 -8.95
CA PHE A 26 -7.40 6.44 -7.89
C PHE A 26 -8.66 7.31 -7.71
N LEU A 27 -9.22 7.82 -8.82
CA LEU A 27 -10.43 8.64 -8.78
C LEU A 27 -11.63 7.88 -8.23
N GLN A 28 -11.77 6.59 -8.54
CA GLN A 28 -12.82 5.76 -7.98
C GLN A 28 -12.73 5.69 -6.46
N ALA A 29 -11.55 5.37 -5.91
CA ALA A 29 -11.40 5.26 -4.45
C ALA A 29 -11.60 6.60 -3.73
N VAL A 30 -11.14 7.71 -4.34
CA VAL A 30 -11.42 9.05 -3.80
C VAL A 30 -12.92 9.34 -3.78
N HIS A 31 -13.64 8.97 -4.85
CA HIS A 31 -15.10 9.17 -4.94
C HIS A 31 -15.84 8.43 -3.82
N GLU A 32 -15.55 7.13 -3.64
CA GLU A 32 -16.19 6.28 -2.62
C GLU A 32 -15.99 6.82 -1.21
N VAL A 33 -14.78 7.30 -0.90
CA VAL A 33 -14.49 7.95 0.39
C VAL A 33 -15.18 9.32 0.49
N ALA A 34 -15.16 10.12 -0.56
CA ALA A 34 -15.74 11.46 -0.58
C ALA A 34 -17.26 11.44 -0.31
N GLU A 35 -17.99 10.49 -0.92
CA GLU A 35 -19.43 10.32 -0.68
C GLU A 35 -19.77 10.08 0.80
N THR A 36 -18.92 9.34 1.51
CA THR A 36 -19.11 9.01 2.92
C THR A 36 -18.65 10.17 3.83
N VAL A 37 -17.54 10.82 3.49
CA VAL A 37 -16.83 11.74 4.39
C VAL A 37 -17.26 13.20 4.23
N ILE A 38 -17.63 13.66 3.02
CA ILE A 38 -18.08 15.05 2.80
C ILE A 38 -19.26 15.44 3.71
N PRO A 39 -20.32 14.62 3.90
CA PRO A 39 -21.41 14.93 4.82
C PRO A 39 -20.93 15.17 6.26
N TYR A 40 -19.89 14.44 6.68
CA TYR A 40 -19.30 14.54 8.00
C TYR A 40 -18.44 15.80 8.15
N ILE A 41 -17.65 16.14 7.12
CA ILE A 41 -16.77 17.32 7.08
C ILE A 41 -17.57 18.61 7.02
N ASP A 42 -18.62 18.66 6.21
CA ASP A 42 -19.45 19.86 5.99
C ASP A 42 -20.05 20.43 7.28
N ARG A 43 -20.36 19.55 8.24
CA ARG A 43 -20.95 19.93 9.53
C ARG A 43 -19.92 20.43 10.55
N ARG A 44 -18.63 20.47 10.18
CA ARG A 44 -17.50 20.67 11.10
C ARG A 44 -16.49 21.67 10.52
N PRO A 45 -16.60 22.96 10.87
CA PRO A 45 -15.78 24.04 10.30
C PRO A 45 -14.28 23.76 10.32
N LYS A 46 -13.76 23.19 11.41
CA LYS A 46 -12.34 22.83 11.55
C LYS A 46 -11.77 21.98 10.41
N TYR A 47 -12.56 21.06 9.84
CA TYR A 47 -12.10 20.21 8.74
C TYR A 47 -12.21 20.90 7.38
N ARG A 48 -13.26 21.72 7.20
CA ARG A 48 -13.49 22.49 5.98
C ARG A 48 -12.48 23.62 5.82
N GLU A 49 -12.28 24.42 6.87
CA GLU A 49 -11.33 25.54 6.87
C GLU A 49 -9.88 25.06 6.76
N GLY A 50 -9.58 23.89 7.34
CA GLY A 50 -8.29 23.23 7.18
C GLY A 50 -8.08 22.55 5.83
N ARG A 51 -9.08 22.54 4.94
CA ARG A 51 -9.08 21.84 3.64
C ARG A 51 -8.59 20.40 3.75
N ILE A 52 -9.07 19.70 4.79
CA ILE A 52 -8.49 18.43 5.21
C ILE A 52 -8.70 17.35 4.15
N LEU A 53 -9.86 17.30 3.50
CA LEU A 53 -10.11 16.31 2.45
C LEU A 53 -9.22 16.58 1.23
N GLU A 54 -9.09 17.85 0.83
CA GLU A 54 -8.24 18.25 -0.30
C GLU A 54 -6.76 17.95 -0.05
N ARG A 55 -6.31 18.08 1.21
CA ARG A 55 -4.94 17.70 1.60
C ARG A 55 -4.74 16.20 1.65
N ILE A 56 -5.74 15.43 2.10
CA ILE A 56 -5.62 13.97 2.23
C ILE A 56 -5.63 13.27 0.87
N VAL A 57 -6.27 13.82 -0.16
CA VAL A 57 -6.27 13.24 -1.51
C VAL A 57 -5.00 13.54 -2.32
N GLU A 58 -4.19 14.51 -1.89
CA GLU A 58 -2.89 14.78 -2.51
C GLU A 58 -1.80 14.02 -1.73
N PRO A 59 -1.05 13.10 -2.34
CA PRO A 59 0.05 12.44 -1.66
C PRO A 59 1.07 13.47 -1.16
N GLU A 60 1.56 13.30 0.08
CA GLU A 60 2.65 14.13 0.61
C GLU A 60 3.90 14.05 -0.29
N ARG A 61 4.19 12.86 -0.85
CA ARG A 61 5.28 12.67 -1.82
C ARG A 61 5.02 11.50 -2.76
N THR A 62 5.36 11.68 -4.04
CA THR A 62 5.37 10.61 -5.05
C THR A 62 6.74 10.52 -5.70
N ILE A 63 7.31 9.32 -5.71
CA ILE A 63 8.65 9.03 -6.23
C ILE A 63 8.50 8.03 -7.36
N ILE A 64 9.02 8.38 -8.55
CA ILE A 64 9.04 7.52 -9.73
C ILE A 64 10.48 7.43 -10.21
N PHE A 65 10.98 6.22 -10.42
CA PHE A 65 12.39 6.01 -10.74
C PHE A 65 12.61 4.86 -11.71
N ARG A 66 13.76 4.86 -12.37
CA ARG A 66 14.19 3.82 -13.31
C ARG A 66 14.89 2.69 -12.57
N ILE A 67 14.62 1.44 -12.96
CA ILE A 67 15.24 0.24 -12.40
C ILE A 67 15.92 -0.55 -13.53
N PRO A 68 17.21 -0.28 -13.83
CA PRO A 68 17.97 -1.09 -14.77
C PRO A 68 18.50 -2.36 -14.09
N TRP A 69 18.38 -3.52 -14.74
CA TRP A 69 18.92 -4.79 -14.24
C TRP A 69 19.32 -5.70 -15.40
N VAL A 70 20.00 -6.82 -15.12
CA VAL A 70 20.51 -7.75 -16.14
C VAL A 70 19.86 -9.11 -15.95
N ASP A 71 19.32 -9.68 -17.02
CA ASP A 71 18.71 -11.02 -17.02
C ASP A 71 19.77 -12.14 -17.02
N ASP A 72 19.35 -13.40 -16.88
CA ASP A 72 20.30 -14.53 -16.85
C ASP A 72 21.03 -14.77 -18.18
N ARG A 73 20.56 -14.15 -19.27
CA ARG A 73 21.19 -14.20 -20.60
C ARG A 73 22.16 -13.02 -20.82
N GLY A 74 22.31 -12.14 -19.83
CA GLY A 74 23.17 -10.97 -19.92
C GLY A 74 22.51 -9.76 -20.61
N ASN A 75 21.22 -9.80 -20.93
CA ASN A 75 20.55 -8.65 -21.52
C ASN A 75 20.15 -7.63 -20.45
N VAL A 76 20.28 -6.35 -20.80
CA VAL A 76 19.80 -5.24 -19.97
C VAL A 76 18.29 -5.13 -20.10
N GLN A 77 17.63 -5.08 -18.95
CA GLN A 77 16.20 -4.88 -18.79
C GLN A 77 15.96 -3.56 -18.04
N VAL A 78 14.82 -2.91 -18.30
CA VAL A 78 14.46 -1.65 -17.63
C VAL A 78 13.00 -1.71 -17.21
N ASN A 79 12.77 -1.43 -15.92
CA ASN A 79 11.45 -1.33 -15.32
C ASN A 79 11.27 0.03 -14.65
N ARG A 80 10.02 0.38 -14.36
CA ARG A 80 9.67 1.58 -13.59
C ARG A 80 9.38 1.21 -12.13
N GLY A 81 9.97 1.96 -11.21
CA GLY A 81 9.74 1.89 -9.77
C GLY A 81 8.88 3.04 -9.28
N PHE A 82 8.09 2.76 -8.25
CA PHE A 82 7.18 3.72 -7.62
C PHE A 82 7.27 3.63 -6.09
N ARG A 83 7.19 4.79 -5.43
CA ARG A 83 6.83 4.90 -4.03
C ARG A 83 5.95 6.13 -3.81
N VAL A 84 4.71 5.90 -3.40
CA VAL A 84 3.73 6.91 -3.03
C VAL A 84 3.66 6.94 -1.50
N GLU A 85 4.13 8.03 -0.92
CA GLU A 85 4.09 8.33 0.50
C GLU A 85 2.92 9.27 0.73
N PHE A 86 1.77 8.71 1.10
CA PHE A 86 0.49 9.41 0.97
C PHE A 86 0.24 10.32 2.17
N ASN A 87 0.33 9.79 3.38
CA ASN A 87 0.06 10.56 4.59
C ASN A 87 0.87 10.07 5.78
N SER A 88 1.49 10.99 6.54
CA SER A 88 2.30 10.67 7.72
C SER A 88 1.72 11.18 9.04
N ALA A 89 0.46 11.63 9.06
CA ALA A 89 -0.11 12.36 10.19
C ALA A 89 -0.16 11.58 11.51
N ILE A 90 -0.18 10.24 11.45
CA ILE A 90 -0.25 9.37 12.64
C ILE A 90 0.98 8.46 12.80
N GLY A 91 2.03 8.64 12.00
CA GLY A 91 3.25 7.85 12.06
C GLY A 91 3.95 7.69 10.71
N PRO A 92 5.04 6.92 10.64
CA PRO A 92 5.79 6.67 9.40
C PRO A 92 4.89 6.12 8.29
N TYR A 93 5.21 6.43 7.03
CA TYR A 93 4.46 5.87 5.91
C TYR A 93 4.51 4.35 5.94
N LYS A 94 3.38 3.68 5.74
CA LYS A 94 3.30 2.23 5.83
C LYS A 94 2.47 1.66 4.69
N GLY A 95 3.08 0.81 3.88
CA GLY A 95 2.35 -0.05 2.97
C GLY A 95 3.20 -0.89 2.03
N GLY A 96 2.56 -1.89 1.43
CA GLY A 96 3.22 -2.93 0.64
C GLY A 96 3.86 -2.45 -0.66
N LEU A 97 4.76 -3.28 -1.18
CA LEU A 97 5.36 -3.19 -2.51
C LEU A 97 4.74 -4.24 -3.42
N ARG A 98 4.25 -3.83 -4.59
CA ARG A 98 3.66 -4.74 -5.59
C ARG A 98 4.54 -4.86 -6.83
N PHE A 99 4.92 -6.07 -7.21
CA PHE A 99 5.59 -6.35 -8.48
C PHE A 99 4.61 -7.10 -9.39
N HIS A 100 4.07 -6.38 -10.38
CA HIS A 100 3.12 -6.93 -11.33
C HIS A 100 3.12 -6.09 -12.62
N PRO A 101 3.01 -6.68 -13.82
CA PRO A 101 3.06 -5.94 -15.08
C PRO A 101 1.95 -4.90 -15.26
N SER A 102 0.86 -4.99 -14.50
CA SER A 102 -0.22 -3.98 -14.53
C SER A 102 0.08 -2.72 -13.70
N VAL A 103 1.14 -2.71 -12.88
CA VAL A 103 1.45 -1.61 -11.97
C VAL A 103 1.65 -0.30 -12.73
N ASN A 104 0.91 0.73 -12.32
CA ASN A 104 1.03 2.11 -12.81
C ASN A 104 0.73 3.10 -11.66
N LEU A 105 0.95 4.40 -11.87
CA LEU A 105 0.78 5.40 -10.80
C LEU A 105 -0.65 5.44 -10.24
N SER A 106 -1.68 5.33 -11.10
CA SER A 106 -3.08 5.30 -10.69
C SER A 106 -3.36 4.20 -9.65
N ILE A 107 -2.94 2.97 -9.95
CA ILE A 107 -3.12 1.82 -9.04
C ILE A 107 -2.37 2.05 -7.71
N LEU A 108 -1.18 2.63 -7.75
CA LEU A 108 -0.38 2.82 -6.54
C LEU A 108 -0.92 3.95 -5.67
N LYS A 109 -1.48 5.00 -6.27
CA LYS A 109 -2.19 6.06 -5.55
C LYS A 109 -3.50 5.55 -4.97
N PHE A 110 -4.29 4.81 -5.74
CA PHE A 110 -5.47 4.11 -5.24
C PHE A 110 -5.16 3.32 -3.97
N LEU A 111 -4.22 2.36 -4.08
CA LEU A 111 -3.86 1.50 -2.96
C LEU A 111 -3.25 2.29 -1.80
N GLY A 112 -2.45 3.32 -2.08
CA GLY A 112 -1.84 4.18 -1.08
C GLY A 112 -2.86 5.03 -0.31
N PHE A 113 -3.89 5.53 -1.00
CA PHE A 113 -4.98 6.31 -0.42
C PHE A 113 -5.81 5.47 0.55
N GLU A 114 -6.24 4.27 0.13
CA GLU A 114 -6.95 3.35 1.03
C GLU A 114 -6.10 2.91 2.22
N GLN A 115 -4.77 2.78 2.02
CA GLN A 115 -3.84 2.38 3.07
C GLN A 115 -3.81 3.38 4.24
N ILE A 116 -4.10 4.67 4.02
CA ILE A 116 -4.23 5.69 5.08
C ILE A 116 -5.31 5.27 6.07
N PHE A 117 -6.52 5.04 5.56
CA PHE A 117 -7.69 4.74 6.39
C PHE A 117 -7.58 3.35 7.01
N LYS A 118 -7.12 2.36 6.24
CA LYS A 118 -6.85 1.02 6.75
C LYS A 118 -5.90 1.04 7.94
N ASN A 119 -4.79 1.76 7.84
CA ASN A 119 -3.80 1.81 8.91
C ASN A 119 -4.32 2.60 10.13
N SER A 120 -5.05 3.69 9.91
CA SER A 120 -5.70 4.46 10.97
C SER A 120 -6.63 3.60 11.85
N LEU A 121 -7.40 2.69 11.23
CA LEU A 121 -8.31 1.79 11.94
C LEU A 121 -7.62 0.73 12.81
N THR A 122 -6.31 0.54 12.67
CA THR A 122 -5.56 -0.43 13.51
C THR A 122 -5.23 0.11 14.89
N THR A 123 -5.48 1.40 15.16
CA THR A 123 -5.08 2.14 16.37
C THR A 123 -3.56 2.22 16.62
N LEU A 124 -2.74 1.77 15.67
CA LEU A 124 -1.28 1.83 15.73
C LEU A 124 -0.75 3.09 15.02
N PRO A 125 0.45 3.57 15.37
CA PRO A 125 1.03 4.78 14.78
C PRO A 125 1.60 4.50 13.38
N MET A 126 0.73 4.36 12.39
CA MET A 126 1.09 4.02 11.00
C MET A 126 0.42 4.96 10.00
N GLY A 127 1.21 5.75 9.27
CA GLY A 127 0.75 6.52 8.13
C GLY A 127 0.38 5.63 6.93
N GLY A 128 0.03 6.22 5.80
CA GLY A 128 -0.35 5.50 4.57
C GLY A 128 0.67 5.66 3.45
N GLY A 129 0.98 4.57 2.75
CA GLY A 129 1.81 4.61 1.54
C GLY A 129 1.68 3.33 0.72
N LYS A 130 2.25 3.34 -0.49
CA LYS A 130 2.33 2.15 -1.35
C LYS A 130 3.49 2.29 -2.32
N GLY A 131 4.03 1.18 -2.80
CA GLY A 131 5.01 1.23 -3.88
C GLY A 131 5.02 -0.04 -4.70
N GLY A 132 5.96 -0.13 -5.63
CA GLY A 132 6.04 -1.29 -6.50
C GLY A 132 6.78 -1.02 -7.80
N SER A 133 6.58 -1.93 -8.74
CA SER A 133 7.14 -1.85 -10.07
C SER A 133 6.30 -2.64 -11.08
N ASP A 134 6.36 -2.22 -12.34
CA ASP A 134 5.83 -2.96 -13.50
C ASP A 134 6.62 -4.25 -13.81
N PHE A 135 7.60 -4.60 -12.98
CA PHE A 135 8.32 -5.87 -13.06
C PHE A 135 7.40 -7.08 -12.84
N ASP A 136 7.50 -8.05 -13.75
CA ASP A 136 6.83 -9.35 -13.63
C ASP A 136 7.80 -10.41 -13.06
N PRO A 137 7.62 -10.83 -11.80
CA PRO A 137 8.46 -11.87 -11.18
C PRO A 137 8.16 -13.28 -11.73
N LYS A 138 7.05 -13.47 -12.46
CA LYS A 138 6.70 -14.79 -13.02
C LYS A 138 7.71 -15.21 -14.08
N GLY A 139 8.14 -16.46 -13.98
CA GLY A 139 9.12 -17.05 -14.90
C GLY A 139 10.54 -16.50 -14.74
N LYS A 140 10.83 -15.70 -13.71
CA LYS A 140 12.18 -15.22 -13.40
C LYS A 140 12.90 -16.17 -12.47
N SER A 141 14.22 -16.30 -12.65
CA SER A 141 15.05 -17.04 -11.71
C SER A 141 15.19 -16.29 -10.38
N ASP A 142 15.60 -17.00 -9.33
CA ASP A 142 15.91 -16.37 -8.05
C ASP A 142 17.02 -15.30 -8.18
N GLN A 143 17.95 -15.50 -9.10
CA GLN A 143 19.06 -14.58 -9.36
C GLN A 143 18.57 -13.31 -10.08
N GLU A 144 17.68 -13.44 -11.06
CA GLU A 144 17.03 -12.30 -11.71
C GLU A 144 16.22 -11.47 -10.72
N VAL A 145 15.39 -12.13 -9.91
CA VAL A 145 14.60 -11.45 -8.86
C VAL A 145 15.51 -10.76 -7.84
N MET A 146 16.63 -11.39 -7.45
CA MET A 146 17.60 -10.77 -6.54
C MET A 146 18.24 -9.52 -7.17
N ARG A 147 18.73 -9.60 -8.42
CA ARG A 147 19.34 -8.45 -9.12
C ARG A 147 18.32 -7.32 -9.30
N PHE A 148 17.08 -7.65 -9.63
CA PHE A 148 15.98 -6.68 -9.68
C PHE A 148 15.76 -6.00 -8.32
N CYS A 149 15.60 -6.78 -7.24
CA CYS A 149 15.40 -6.25 -5.89
C CYS A 149 16.57 -5.37 -5.42
N GLN A 150 17.80 -5.73 -5.77
CA GLN A 150 18.99 -4.94 -5.46
C GLN A 150 18.99 -3.61 -6.23
N SER A 151 18.66 -3.63 -7.53
CA SER A 151 18.56 -2.41 -8.34
C SER A 151 17.44 -1.49 -7.82
N PHE A 152 16.27 -2.07 -7.53
CA PHE A 152 15.13 -1.37 -6.93
C PHE A 152 15.50 -0.68 -5.61
N MET A 153 16.14 -1.42 -4.69
CA MET A 153 16.52 -0.87 -3.39
C MET A 153 17.67 0.13 -3.46
N THR A 154 18.52 0.07 -4.50
CA THR A 154 19.60 1.05 -4.71
C THR A 154 19.08 2.46 -4.94
N GLU A 155 17.85 2.62 -5.41
CA GLU A 155 17.17 3.92 -5.37
C GLU A 155 16.31 4.10 -4.13
N LEU A 156 15.46 3.11 -3.79
CA LEU A 156 14.46 3.28 -2.73
C LEU A 156 15.06 3.56 -1.33
N PHE A 157 16.26 3.04 -1.03
CA PHE A 157 16.84 3.10 0.32
C PHE A 157 16.98 4.51 0.90
N ARG A 158 17.12 5.54 0.06
CA ARG A 158 17.30 6.93 0.49
C ARG A 158 15.99 7.63 0.86
N HIS A 159 14.86 7.00 0.53
CA HIS A 159 13.52 7.54 0.76
C HIS A 159 12.81 6.85 1.93
N ILE A 160 13.32 5.68 2.36
CA ILE A 160 12.71 4.86 3.41
C ILE A 160 13.60 4.75 4.65
N GLY A 161 13.00 4.39 5.77
CA GLY A 161 13.69 4.27 7.06
C GLY A 161 12.72 3.88 8.18
N PRO A 162 13.23 3.40 9.33
CA PRO A 162 12.40 2.94 10.43
C PRO A 162 11.40 3.99 10.92
N ASP A 163 11.79 5.26 10.87
CA ASP A 163 10.98 6.41 11.32
C ASP A 163 10.49 7.29 10.16
N THR A 164 10.66 6.84 8.90
CA THR A 164 10.24 7.59 7.71
C THR A 164 9.18 6.82 6.93
N ASP A 165 9.54 5.66 6.39
CA ASP A 165 8.66 4.81 5.60
C ASP A 165 9.10 3.35 5.81
N VAL A 166 8.13 2.49 6.16
CA VAL A 166 8.34 1.06 6.39
C VAL A 166 7.55 0.21 5.37
N PRO A 167 8.14 -0.17 4.23
CA PRO A 167 7.47 -1.01 3.25
C PRO A 167 7.20 -2.45 3.74
N ALA A 168 6.41 -3.20 2.95
CA ALA A 168 6.06 -4.61 3.20
C ALA A 168 5.90 -5.38 1.88
N GLY A 169 5.59 -6.67 1.98
CA GLY A 169 5.14 -7.47 0.82
C GLY A 169 3.72 -7.13 0.35
N ASP A 170 3.46 -7.41 -0.92
CA ASP A 170 2.17 -7.40 -1.61
C ASP A 170 2.25 -8.42 -2.78
N ILE A 171 1.35 -8.35 -3.76
CA ILE A 171 1.40 -9.22 -4.95
C ILE A 171 2.78 -9.13 -5.62
N GLY A 172 3.42 -10.27 -5.83
CA GLY A 172 4.75 -10.37 -6.43
C GLY A 172 5.92 -10.05 -5.48
N VAL A 173 5.66 -9.72 -4.21
CA VAL A 173 6.68 -9.43 -3.19
C VAL A 173 6.40 -10.24 -1.93
N GLY A 174 7.05 -11.40 -1.82
CA GLY A 174 7.00 -12.28 -0.66
C GLY A 174 8.23 -12.16 0.24
N GLY A 175 8.41 -13.16 1.12
CA GLY A 175 9.56 -13.21 2.03
C GLY A 175 10.91 -13.26 1.32
N ARG A 176 10.98 -13.85 0.12
CA ARG A 176 12.18 -13.89 -0.73
C ARG A 176 12.59 -12.48 -1.17
N GLU A 177 11.68 -11.75 -1.78
CA GLU A 177 11.93 -10.38 -2.26
C GLU A 177 12.23 -9.43 -1.09
N ILE A 178 11.50 -9.55 0.03
CA ILE A 178 11.80 -8.78 1.25
C ILE A 178 13.20 -9.10 1.78
N GLY A 179 13.64 -10.35 1.71
CA GLY A 179 15.00 -10.75 2.08
C GLY A 179 16.06 -10.09 1.20
N TYR A 180 15.91 -10.14 -0.11
CA TYR A 180 16.85 -9.50 -1.06
C TYR A 180 16.90 -7.98 -0.87
N MET A 181 15.73 -7.34 -0.74
CA MET A 181 15.62 -5.90 -0.51
C MET A 181 16.21 -5.48 0.84
N PHE A 182 15.94 -6.22 1.92
CA PHE A 182 16.51 -5.93 3.23
C PHE A 182 18.04 -6.10 3.24
N GLY A 183 18.53 -7.15 2.58
CA GLY A 183 19.97 -7.37 2.41
C GLY A 183 20.66 -6.20 1.69
N GLN A 184 20.06 -5.71 0.60
CA GLN A 184 20.60 -4.56 -0.14
C GLN A 184 20.49 -3.26 0.67
N TYR A 185 19.38 -3.03 1.37
CA TYR A 185 19.24 -1.87 2.26
C TYR A 185 20.34 -1.85 3.31
N LYS A 186 20.55 -2.98 4.01
CA LYS A 186 21.60 -3.12 5.03
C LYS A 186 22.98 -2.85 4.45
N ARG A 187 23.27 -3.30 3.22
CA ARG A 187 24.53 -3.03 2.53
C ARG A 187 24.75 -1.54 2.24
N LEU A 188 23.71 -0.84 1.80
CA LEU A 188 23.79 0.58 1.43
C LEU A 188 23.83 1.51 2.63
N ARG A 189 23.07 1.19 3.68
CA ARG A 189 22.92 2.02 4.88
C ARG A 189 23.86 1.66 6.02
N ASN A 190 24.44 0.46 5.97
CA ASN A 190 25.30 -0.09 7.03
C ASN A 190 24.61 -0.17 8.41
N GLU A 191 23.34 -0.59 8.44
CA GLU A 191 22.54 -0.69 9.68
C GLU A 191 21.54 -1.85 9.62
N PHE A 192 21.21 -2.41 10.79
CA PHE A 192 20.18 -3.44 10.96
C PHE A 192 18.99 -2.86 11.72
N THR A 193 17.85 -2.71 11.04
CA THR A 193 16.73 -1.86 11.51
C THR A 193 15.34 -2.44 11.11
N GLY A 194 14.28 -1.86 11.68
CA GLY A 194 12.88 -2.11 11.37
C GLY A 194 12.37 -1.58 10.03
N VAL A 195 13.23 -1.20 9.06
CA VAL A 195 12.83 -0.56 7.80
C VAL A 195 11.86 -1.37 6.92
N LEU A 196 11.81 -2.70 7.05
CA LEU A 196 10.89 -3.56 6.32
C LEU A 196 10.12 -4.49 7.27
N THR A 197 8.86 -4.73 6.94
CA THR A 197 8.01 -5.74 7.59
C THR A 197 7.78 -6.93 6.65
N GLY A 198 7.45 -8.10 7.21
CA GLY A 198 7.45 -9.36 6.43
C GLY A 198 8.84 -10.01 6.34
N LYS A 199 9.75 -9.62 7.23
CA LYS A 199 11.08 -10.24 7.39
C LYS A 199 10.95 -11.70 7.84
N GLY A 200 11.98 -12.50 7.59
CA GLY A 200 12.08 -13.87 8.07
C GLY A 200 12.37 -13.94 9.58
N ARG A 201 11.90 -15.00 10.23
CA ARG A 201 11.98 -15.17 11.70
C ARG A 201 13.40 -14.99 12.25
N ASN A 202 14.40 -15.56 11.57
CA ASN A 202 15.80 -15.54 12.02
C ASN A 202 16.49 -14.18 11.86
N TRP A 203 15.81 -13.16 11.31
CA TRP A 203 16.39 -11.84 11.04
C TRP A 203 15.36 -10.71 11.24
N GLY A 204 14.56 -10.82 12.32
CA GLY A 204 13.67 -9.74 12.79
C GLY A 204 12.22 -9.81 12.28
N GLY A 205 11.80 -10.96 11.77
CA GLY A 205 10.41 -11.26 11.44
C GLY A 205 9.57 -11.59 12.68
N SER A 206 8.27 -11.23 12.64
CA SER A 206 7.32 -11.58 13.70
C SER A 206 6.71 -12.97 13.47
N LEU A 207 6.42 -13.66 14.56
CA LEU A 207 5.49 -14.80 14.54
C LEU A 207 4.10 -14.33 14.09
N ILE A 208 3.29 -15.26 13.58
CA ILE A 208 1.92 -15.03 13.09
C ILE A 208 1.84 -14.15 11.82
N ARG A 209 2.97 -13.62 11.32
CA ARG A 209 2.98 -12.74 10.14
C ARG A 209 2.37 -13.37 8.87
N PRO A 210 2.63 -14.65 8.53
CA PRO A 210 1.96 -15.31 7.41
C PRO A 210 0.43 -15.38 7.57
N GLU A 211 -0.03 -15.72 8.78
CA GLU A 211 -1.44 -16.01 9.10
C GLU A 211 -2.28 -14.75 9.36
N ALA A 212 -1.63 -13.64 9.76
CA ALA A 212 -2.27 -12.45 10.32
C ALA A 212 -3.47 -11.91 9.54
N THR A 213 -3.37 -11.84 8.21
CA THR A 213 -4.45 -11.28 7.38
C THR A 213 -5.66 -12.22 7.31
N GLY A 214 -5.42 -13.52 7.14
CA GLY A 214 -6.50 -14.53 7.09
C GLY A 214 -7.19 -14.65 8.44
N TYR A 215 -6.40 -14.76 9.52
CA TYR A 215 -6.94 -14.80 10.89
C TYR A 215 -7.72 -13.54 11.23
N GLY A 216 -7.19 -12.35 10.88
CA GLY A 216 -7.89 -11.09 11.10
C GLY A 216 -9.22 -10.99 10.36
N CYS A 217 -9.31 -11.52 9.12
CA CYS A 217 -10.56 -11.57 8.38
C CYS A 217 -11.61 -12.43 9.09
N VAL A 218 -11.21 -13.61 9.58
CA VAL A 218 -12.10 -14.53 10.31
C VAL A 218 -12.51 -13.94 11.65
N TYR A 219 -11.58 -13.35 12.43
CA TYR A 219 -11.90 -12.68 13.69
C TYR A 219 -12.89 -11.53 13.49
N PHE A 220 -12.69 -10.71 12.45
CA PHE A 220 -13.62 -9.64 12.14
C PHE A 220 -15.02 -10.17 11.76
N ALA A 221 -15.08 -11.24 10.97
CA ALA A 221 -16.35 -11.88 10.60
C ALA A 221 -17.09 -12.46 11.82
N GLU A 222 -16.36 -13.10 12.73
CA GLU A 222 -16.91 -13.62 14.00
C GLU A 222 -17.50 -12.50 14.85
N GLU A 223 -16.78 -11.39 15.04
CA GLU A 223 -17.29 -10.23 15.79
C GLU A 223 -18.53 -9.58 15.14
N MET A 224 -18.56 -9.52 13.80
CA MET A 224 -19.72 -9.03 13.06
C MET A 224 -20.96 -9.93 13.23
N LEU A 225 -20.78 -11.26 13.25
CA LEU A 225 -21.86 -12.22 13.53
C LEU A 225 -22.33 -12.13 14.98
N ASN A 226 -21.41 -12.03 15.94
CA ASN A 226 -21.74 -11.86 17.35
C ASN A 226 -22.59 -10.60 17.58
N ARG A 227 -22.32 -9.51 16.85
CA ARG A 227 -23.09 -8.25 16.93
C ARG A 227 -24.58 -8.41 16.55
N VAL A 228 -24.90 -9.39 15.70
CA VAL A 228 -26.27 -9.75 15.29
C VAL A 228 -26.78 -11.01 16.00
N LYS A 229 -26.11 -11.45 17.08
CA LYS A 229 -26.44 -12.64 17.88
C LYS A 229 -26.41 -13.95 17.08
N ASP A 230 -25.47 -14.07 16.16
CA ASP A 230 -25.20 -15.27 15.36
C ASP A 230 -23.75 -15.76 15.60
N SER A 231 -23.36 -16.91 15.04
CA SER A 231 -22.02 -17.50 15.17
C SER A 231 -21.50 -18.05 13.85
N ILE A 232 -20.18 -18.05 13.67
CA ILE A 232 -19.51 -18.66 12.52
C ILE A 232 -19.59 -20.19 12.53
N HIS A 233 -19.82 -20.81 13.68
CA HIS A 233 -19.87 -22.26 13.83
C HIS A 233 -20.97 -22.89 12.96
N GLY A 234 -20.60 -23.90 12.17
CA GLY A 234 -21.53 -24.63 11.29
C GLY A 234 -21.90 -23.89 10.00
N LYS A 235 -21.36 -22.70 9.73
CA LYS A 235 -21.60 -21.98 8.46
C LYS A 235 -20.68 -22.49 7.35
N CYS A 236 -21.19 -22.51 6.12
CA CYS A 236 -20.41 -22.72 4.92
C CYS A 236 -19.88 -21.37 4.40
N VAL A 237 -18.58 -21.28 4.12
CA VAL A 237 -17.93 -20.04 3.67
C VAL A 237 -17.24 -20.29 2.33
N ALA A 238 -17.53 -19.45 1.34
CA ALA A 238 -16.83 -19.47 0.06
C ALA A 238 -15.58 -18.58 0.13
N VAL A 239 -14.41 -19.14 -0.17
CA VAL A 239 -13.12 -18.43 -0.19
C VAL A 239 -12.62 -18.36 -1.63
N SER A 240 -12.38 -17.15 -2.14
CA SER A 240 -11.83 -16.93 -3.48
C SER A 240 -10.34 -16.54 -3.41
N GLY A 241 -9.51 -17.26 -4.15
CA GLY A 241 -8.05 -17.05 -4.20
C GLY A 241 -7.26 -18.22 -3.60
N SER A 242 -5.95 -18.20 -3.79
CA SER A 242 -5.02 -19.24 -3.30
C SER A 242 -3.66 -18.67 -2.87
N GLY A 243 -3.63 -17.37 -2.60
CA GLY A 243 -2.43 -16.67 -2.10
C GLY A 243 -2.42 -16.58 -0.57
N ASN A 244 -1.46 -15.84 0.00
CA ASN A 244 -1.22 -15.77 1.45
C ASN A 244 -2.45 -15.44 2.34
N VAL A 245 -3.51 -14.85 1.80
CA VAL A 245 -4.70 -14.44 2.59
C VAL A 245 -5.78 -15.53 2.61
N ALA A 246 -5.90 -16.31 1.54
CA ALA A 246 -6.92 -17.34 1.37
C ALA A 246 -6.47 -18.64 2.03
#